data_AF-A0A518WQS0-F1
#
_entry.id   AF-A0A518WQS0-F1
#
_cell.length_a   1.000
_cell.length_b   1.000
_cell.length_c   1.000
_cell.angle_alpha   90.00
_cell.angle_beta   90.00
_cell.angle_gamma   90.00
#
_symmetry.space_group_name_H-M   'P 1'
#
loop_
_entity.id
_entity.type
_entity.pdbx_description
1 polymer ?
#
loop_
_entity_poly.entity_id
_entity_poly.type
_entity_poly.pdbx_seq_one_letter_code
_entity_poly.pdbx_strand_id
1 'polypeptide(L)' 'MGRSPVPADPLTSRERLVVELAAGGATNAEIAGRLVLSVRTVENHLSRAYAKLGINSRGDLARYGVPRR' A
#
# COMPACT_ATOMS: atom_id res chain seq x y z
N MET A 1 12.96 -25.15 11.81
CA MET A 1 12.49 -23.76 11.66
C MET A 1 11.94 -23.57 10.25
N GLY A 2 10.63 -23.78 10.05
CA GLY A 2 9.99 -23.47 8.78
C GLY A 2 9.55 -22.01 8.79
N ARG A 3 10.17 -21.14 8.00
CA ARG A 3 9.53 -19.86 7.68
C ARG A 3 8.29 -20.21 6.86
N SER A 4 7.12 -20.11 7.46
CA SER A 4 5.84 -20.21 6.76
C SER A 4 5.90 -19.37 5.48
N PRO A 5 5.40 -19.87 4.34
CA PRO A 5 5.37 -19.10 3.12
C PRO A 5 4.53 -17.87 3.43
N VAL A 6 5.16 -16.69 3.42
CA VAL A 6 4.40 -15.44 3.45
C VAL A 6 3.39 -15.57 2.32
N PRO A 7 2.06 -15.48 2.59
CA PRO A 7 1.09 -15.55 1.51
C PRO A 7 1.57 -14.56 0.45
N ALA A 8 1.72 -15.04 -0.79
CA ALA A 8 2.31 -14.27 -1.86
C ALA A 8 1.50 -12.99 -2.01
N ASP A 9 1.95 -11.91 -1.39
CA ASP A 9 1.30 -10.62 -1.49
C ASP A 9 1.24 -10.32 -2.99
N PRO A 10 0.04 -10.07 -3.54
CA PRO A 10 -0.08 -9.78 -4.96
C PRO A 10 0.62 -8.46 -5.33
N LEU A 11 1.01 -7.69 -4.31
CA LEU A 11 1.71 -6.42 -4.40
C LEU A 11 3.21 -6.59 -4.62
N THR A 12 3.75 -5.77 -5.51
CA THR A 12 5.19 -5.52 -5.61
C THR A 12 5.68 -4.78 -4.37
N SER A 13 6.99 -4.80 -4.11
CA SER A 13 7.58 -4.10 -2.96
C SER A 13 7.24 -2.59 -2.94
N ARG A 14 7.13 -1.94 -4.10
CA ARG A 14 6.73 -0.53 -4.20
C ARG A 14 5.25 -0.33 -3.87
N GLU A 15 4.38 -1.17 -4.42
CA GLU A 15 2.95 -1.10 -4.15
C GLU A 15 2.66 -1.33 -2.67
N ARG A 16 3.36 -2.30 -2.03
CA ARG A 16 3.25 -2.57 -0.60
C ARG A 16 3.65 -1.33 0.23
N LEU A 17 4.82 -0.75 -0.02
CA LEU A 17 5.27 0.45 0.69
C LEU A 17 4.27 1.61 0.61
N VAL A 18 3.73 1.84 -0.59
CA VAL A 18 2.71 2.88 -0.82
C VAL A 18 1.42 2.56 -0.05
N VAL A 19 0.97 1.30 -0.08
CA VAL A 19 -0.21 0.81 0.64
C VAL A 19 -0.05 0.92 2.15
N GLU A 20 1.10 0.53 2.71
CA GLU A 20 1.38 0.61 4.15
C GLU A 20 1.35 2.05 4.65
N LEU A 21 2.03 2.96 3.95
CA LEU A 21 2.01 4.38 4.29
C LEU A 21 0.60 4.97 4.17
N ALA A 22 -0.15 4.58 3.14
CA ALA A 22 -1.52 5.04 2.94
C ALA A 22 -2.48 4.50 4.02
N ALA A 23 -2.34 3.23 4.40
CA ALA A 23 -3.09 2.60 5.49
C ALA A 23 -2.76 3.22 6.85
N GLY A 24 -1.52 3.66 7.05
CA GLY A 24 -1.08 4.45 8.20
C GLY A 24 -1.53 5.91 8.20
N GLY A 25 -2.32 6.35 7.22
CA GLY A 25 -2.90 7.69 7.15
C GLY A 25 -2.11 8.73 6.35
N ALA A 26 -0.96 8.40 5.77
CA ALA A 26 -0.13 9.37 5.03
C ALA A 26 -0.75 9.76 3.68
N THR A 27 -0.90 11.06 3.41
CA THR A 27 -1.44 11.54 2.13
C THR A 27 -0.56 11.16 0.94
N ASN A 28 -1.11 11.17 -0.28
CA ASN A 28 -0.33 10.83 -1.48
C ASN A 28 0.88 11.76 -1.67
N ALA A 29 0.78 13.02 -1.24
CA ALA A 29 1.89 13.99 -1.25
C ALA A 29 2.98 13.65 -0.23
N GLU A 30 2.62 13.22 0.97
CA GLU A 30 3.59 12.77 1.97
C GLU A 30 4.30 11.48 1.54
N ILE A 31 3.54 10.53 0.96
CA ILE A 31 4.10 9.29 0.42
C ILE A 31 5.07 9.61 -0.72
N ALA A 32 4.68 10.52 -1.61
CA ALA A 32 5.51 11.00 -2.70
C ALA A 32 6.84 11.59 -2.18
N GLY A 33 6.77 12.45 -1.16
CA GLY A 33 7.97 13.00 -0.51
C GLY A 33 8.85 11.94 0.14
N ARG A 34 8.26 10.98 0.86
CA ARG A 34 9.01 9.90 1.56
C ARG A 34 9.69 8.92 0.61
N LEU A 35 9.04 8.63 -0.52
CA LEU A 35 9.55 7.67 -1.51
C LEU A 35 10.34 8.33 -2.65
N VAL A 36 10.47 9.66 -2.64
CA VAL A 36 11.11 10.45 -3.71
C VAL A 36 10.44 10.15 -5.06
N LEU A 37 9.11 10.21 -5.08
CA LEU A 37 8.27 9.96 -6.25
C LEU A 37 7.34 11.16 -6.50
N SER A 38 6.80 11.25 -7.71
CA SER A 38 5.69 12.16 -7.99
C SER A 38 4.39 11.64 -7.38
N VAL A 39 3.51 12.57 -6.96
CA VAL A 39 2.15 12.22 -6.48
C VAL A 39 1.42 11.32 -7.48
N ARG A 40 1.52 11.64 -8.78
CA ARG A 40 0.95 10.82 -9.86
C ARG A 40 1.44 9.37 -9.87
N THR A 41 2.71 9.15 -9.55
CA THR A 41 3.29 7.80 -9.47
C THR A 41 2.73 7.04 -8.28
N VAL A 42 2.55 7.73 -7.15
CA VAL A 42 1.90 7.16 -5.95
C VAL A 42 0.46 6.78 -6.25
N GLU A 43 -0.31 7.64 -6.92
CA GLU A 43 -1.68 7.33 -7.37
C GLU A 43 -1.72 6.09 -8.27
N ASN A 44 -0.77 5.96 -9.19
CA ASN A 44 -0.70 4.83 -10.10
C ASN A 44 -0.36 3.53 -9.36
N HIS A 45 0.56 3.59 -8.38
CA HIS A 45 0.85 2.45 -7.50
C HIS A 45 -0.36 2.07 -6.65
N LEU A 46 -1.07 3.03 -6.07
CA LEU A 46 -2.31 2.77 -5.31
C LEU A 46 -3.37 2.12 -6.19
N SER A 47 -3.60 2.65 -7.39
CA SER A 47 -4.60 2.10 -8.33
C SER A 47 -4.30 0.64 -8.69
N ARG A 48 -3.03 0.31 -8.99
CA ARG A 48 -2.61 -1.07 -9.26
C ARG A 48 -2.73 -1.96 -8.03
N ALA A 49 -2.36 -1.44 -6.85
CA ALA A 49 -2.50 -2.16 -5.60
C ALA A 49 -3.97 -2.44 -5.28
N TYR A 50 -4.86 -1.47 -5.48
CA TYR A 50 -6.30 -1.60 -5.30
C TYR A 50 -6.90 -2.70 -6.16
N ALA A 51 -6.56 -2.69 -7.46
CA ALA A 51 -6.99 -3.73 -8.38
C ALA A 51 -6.51 -5.13 -7.95
N LYS A 52 -5.28 -5.25 -7.46
CA LYS A 52 -4.69 -6.50 -6.97
C LYS A 52 -5.28 -7.00 -5.65
N LEU A 53 -5.65 -6.08 -4.77
CA LEU A 53 -6.26 -6.38 -3.48
C LEU A 53 -7.78 -6.53 -3.57
N GLY A 54 -8.39 -6.19 -4.71
CA GLY A 54 -9.85 -6.19 -4.88
C GLY A 54 -10.56 -5.11 -4.07
N ILE A 55 -9.87 -4.03 -3.69
CA ILE A 55 -10.43 -2.92 -2.92
C ILE A 55 -10.67 -1.71 -3.81
N ASN A 56 -11.68 -0.92 -3.47
CA ASN A 56 -12.08 0.24 -4.29
C ASN A 56 -11.77 1.58 -3.61
N SER A 57 -11.25 1.57 -2.38
CA SER A 57 -11.12 2.79 -1.59
C SER A 57 -10.01 2.72 -0.57
N ARG A 58 -9.45 3.90 -0.27
CA ARG A 58 -8.46 4.09 0.78
C ARG A 58 -8.98 3.70 2.17
N GLY A 59 -10.29 3.79 2.39
CA GLY A 59 -10.93 3.30 3.63
C GLY A 59 -10.78 1.78 3.81
N ASP A 60 -10.77 1.01 2.72
CA ASP A 60 -10.53 -0.43 2.79
C ASP A 60 -9.06 -0.78 3.03
N LEU A 61 -8.11 0.09 2.65
CA LEU A 61 -6.69 -0.10 3.00
C LEU A 61 -6.46 -0.14 4.51
N ALA A 62 -7.23 0.62 5.29
CA ALA A 62 -7.11 0.63 6.75
C ALA A 62 -7.42 -0.74 7.36
N ARG A 63 -8.13 -1.62 6.64
CA ARG A 63 -8.41 -3.00 7.04
C ARG A 63 -7.32 -3.98 6.62
N TYR A 64 -6.52 -3.62 5.61
CA TYR A 64 -5.44 -4.45 5.06
C TYR A 64 -4.09 -4.19 5.75
N GLY A 65 -3.76 -2.93 6.03
CA GLY A 65 -2.37 -2.52 6.24
C GLY A 65 -1.91 -2.27 7.68
N VAL A 66 -2.77 -2.21 8.69
CA VAL A 66 -2.30 -1.94 10.06
C VAL A 66 -3.26 -2.51 11.12
N PRO A 67 -2.81 -3.35 12.07
CA PRO A 67 -3.55 -3.53 13.30
C PRO A 67 -3.59 -2.19 14.03
N ARG A 68 -4.80 -1.67 14.21
CA ARG A 68 -5.07 -0.43 14.96
C ARG A 68 -4.67 -0.70 16.41
N ARG A 69 -3.51 -0.22 16.84
CA ARG A 69 -3.17 -0.11 18.26
C ARG A 69 -3.85 1.11 18.87
#